data_AF-A0ABD1K120-F1
#
_entry.id   AF-A0ABD1K120-F1
#
_cell.length_a   1.000
_cell.length_b   1.000
_cell.length_c   1.000
_cell.angle_alpha   90.00
_cell.angle_beta   90.00
_cell.angle_gamma   90.00
#
_symmetry.space_group_name_H-M   'P 1'
#
loop_
_entity.id
_entity.type
_entity.pdbx_description
1 polymer ?
#
loop_
_entity_poly.entity_id
_entity_poly.type
_entity_poly.pdbx_seq_one_letter_code
_entity_poly.pdbx_strand_id
1 'polypeptide(L)'
;MFSNTVRRSLSYTTFYLRPIGHQRNAWLTSMADQSVQRYNSNDTNHVHHSKIPPSPTWQPVKMTQPTQVPGEVVDKLERLALVDFQNQEGVECLEKAIQFADQLHSVDSAGVEPMDSVLYDRSMYLRKDSINEGECAEALLQLSNHVVDEYFVAPPGNIPLVKNEER
;
A
#
# COMPACT_ATOMS: atom_id res chain seq x y z
N MET A 1 51.47 22.81 31.66
CA MET A 1 51.18 23.80 30.61
C MET A 1 50.66 23.05 29.40
N PHE A 2 49.44 23.35 28.96
CA PHE A 2 48.97 23.43 27.57
C PHE A 2 47.45 23.43 27.62
N SER A 3 46.94 24.64 27.82
CA SER A 3 45.58 25.03 27.48
C SER A 3 45.52 25.22 25.96
N ASN A 4 44.45 24.79 25.31
CA ASN A 4 43.88 25.47 24.15
C ASN A 4 42.48 24.91 23.86
N THR A 5 41.49 25.62 24.40
CA THR A 5 40.07 25.47 24.09
C THR A 5 39.80 25.96 22.68
N VAL A 6 39.38 25.08 21.78
CA VAL A 6 38.88 25.47 20.44
C VAL A 6 37.38 25.72 20.53
N ARG A 7 36.98 27.00 20.55
CA ARG A 7 35.58 27.41 20.34
C ARG A 7 35.23 27.22 18.87
N ARG A 8 34.32 26.28 18.57
CA ARG A 8 33.67 26.21 17.26
C ARG A 8 32.50 27.19 17.22
N SER A 9 32.59 28.18 16.32
CA SER A 9 31.49 29.06 15.94
C SER A 9 30.47 28.27 15.12
N LEU A 10 29.21 28.27 15.54
CA LEU A 10 28.09 27.72 14.78
C LEU A 10 27.43 28.86 14.01
N SER A 11 27.63 28.90 12.69
CA SER A 11 26.86 29.73 11.78
C SER A 11 25.53 29.02 11.51
N TYR A 12 24.43 29.58 12.01
CA TYR A 12 23.09 29.09 11.68
C TYR A 12 22.69 29.62 10.29
N THR A 13 22.50 28.73 9.33
CA THR A 13 21.80 29.04 8.07
C THR A 13 20.33 28.70 8.26
N THR A 14 19.49 29.72 8.28
CA THR A 14 18.03 29.58 8.33
C THR A 14 17.52 29.11 6.96
N PHE A 15 17.09 27.86 6.89
CA PHE A 15 16.26 27.37 5.79
C PHE A 15 14.80 27.66 6.14
N TYR A 16 14.15 28.53 5.35
CA TYR A 16 12.71 28.72 5.42
C TYR A 16 12.01 27.49 4.83
N LEU A 17 11.67 26.52 5.68
CA LEU A 17 10.71 25.48 5.35
C LEU A 17 9.31 26.07 5.46
N ARG A 18 8.62 26.12 4.31
CA ARG A 18 7.20 26.48 4.22
C ARG A 18 6.39 25.45 5.02
N PRO A 19 5.56 25.86 5.99
CA PRO A 19 4.80 24.93 6.80
C PRO A 19 3.76 24.20 5.93
N ILE A 20 3.83 22.87 5.93
CA ILE A 20 2.77 21.99 5.43
C ILE A 20 1.67 22.02 6.50
N GLY A 21 0.65 22.85 6.23
CA GLY A 21 -0.55 22.90 7.05
C GLY A 21 -1.26 21.55 7.04
N HIS A 22 -1.67 21.11 8.22
CA HIS A 22 -2.64 20.04 8.45
C HIS A 22 -3.85 20.20 7.53
N GLN A 23 -3.93 19.35 6.50
CA GLN A 23 -5.20 19.00 5.87
C GLN A 23 -5.51 17.58 6.34
N ARG A 24 -6.39 17.51 7.35
CA ARG A 24 -7.05 16.28 7.76
C ARG A 24 -7.79 15.74 6.54
N ASN A 25 -7.71 14.43 6.35
CA ASN A 25 -8.40 13.72 5.28
C ASN A 25 -9.91 13.98 5.36
N ALA A 26 -10.38 14.96 4.60
CA ALA A 26 -11.80 15.24 4.37
C ALA A 26 -12.27 14.63 3.04
N TRP A 27 -11.66 13.51 2.62
CA TRP A 27 -11.96 12.84 1.35
C TRP A 27 -13.02 11.73 1.46
N LEU A 28 -13.67 11.55 2.62
CA LEU A 28 -14.64 10.46 2.81
C LEU A 28 -16.07 10.89 3.16
N THR A 29 -16.44 12.17 2.99
CA THR A 29 -17.83 12.58 3.23
C THR A 29 -18.33 13.59 2.21
N SER A 30 -18.33 13.20 0.92
CA SER A 30 -19.17 13.83 -0.11
C SER A 30 -19.16 12.99 -1.39
N MET A 31 -19.55 11.71 -1.31
CA MET A 31 -19.80 10.87 -2.50
C MET A 31 -21.28 10.49 -2.67
N ALA A 32 -22.16 11.18 -1.96
CA ALA A 32 -23.55 11.32 -2.36
C ALA A 32 -23.73 12.77 -2.79
N ASP A 33 -24.01 12.98 -4.07
CA ASP A 33 -24.33 14.27 -4.66
C ASP A 33 -23.15 15.22 -4.96
N GLN A 34 -22.22 14.78 -5.81
CA GLN A 34 -21.49 15.72 -6.65
C GLN A 34 -22.01 15.59 -8.08
N SER A 35 -23.02 16.43 -8.35
CA SER A 35 -23.26 16.97 -9.68
C SER A 35 -21.95 17.07 -10.45
N VAL A 36 -21.92 16.52 -11.67
CA VAL A 36 -20.88 16.81 -12.66
C VAL A 36 -20.86 18.33 -12.82
N GLN A 37 -19.99 19.00 -12.07
CA GLN A 37 -19.69 20.41 -12.29
C GLN A 37 -18.97 20.44 -13.63
N ARG A 38 -19.76 20.61 -14.68
CA ARG A 38 -19.28 21.06 -15.98
C ARG A 38 -18.43 22.27 -15.69
N TYR A 39 -17.12 22.17 -15.93
CA TYR A 39 -16.30 23.36 -16.05
C TYR A 39 -16.91 24.18 -17.18
N ASN A 40 -17.66 25.21 -16.78
CA ASN A 40 -18.19 26.21 -17.69
C ASN A 40 -17.03 27.16 -18.02
N SER A 41 -16.01 26.63 -18.68
CA SER A 41 -14.98 27.44 -19.32
C SER A 41 -15.58 27.94 -20.62
N ASN A 42 -16.02 29.20 -20.62
CA ASN A 42 -16.33 29.97 -21.83
C ASN A 42 -15.05 30.27 -22.63
N ASP A 43 -14.20 29.27 -22.85
CA ASP A 43 -13.00 29.37 -23.66
C ASP A 43 -13.23 28.62 -24.97
N THR A 44 -13.98 29.28 -25.83
CA THR A 44 -14.22 28.86 -27.21
C THR A 44 -12.92 28.96 -27.98
N ASN A 45 -12.21 27.83 -28.17
CA ASN A 45 -11.28 27.52 -29.27
C ASN A 45 -10.11 26.58 -28.89
N HIS A 46 -10.32 25.57 -28.06
CA HIS A 46 -9.45 24.39 -28.11
C HIS A 46 -9.99 23.41 -29.17
N VAL A 47 -9.49 23.53 -30.40
CA VAL A 47 -9.66 22.49 -31.42
C VAL A 47 -8.92 21.26 -30.91
N HIS A 48 -9.66 20.28 -30.39
CA HIS A 48 -9.07 18.99 -30.05
C HIS A 48 -8.40 18.42 -31.31
N HIS A 49 -7.19 17.90 -31.16
CA HIS A 49 -6.43 17.32 -32.26
C HIS A 49 -7.29 16.25 -32.96
N SER A 50 -7.42 16.28 -34.30
CA SER A 50 -8.36 15.44 -35.07
C SER A 50 -8.26 13.93 -34.83
N LYS A 51 -7.15 13.46 -34.24
CA LYS A 51 -6.93 12.05 -33.91
C LYS A 51 -7.37 11.67 -32.48
N ILE A 52 -7.86 12.63 -31.70
CA ILE A 52 -8.38 12.40 -30.35
C ILE A 52 -9.90 12.31 -30.45
N PRO A 53 -10.51 11.20 -30.03
CA PRO A 53 -11.96 11.10 -29.95
C PRO A 53 -12.52 12.27 -29.11
N PRO A 54 -13.53 13.01 -29.60
CA PRO A 54 -14.11 14.14 -28.87
C PRO A 54 -14.88 13.68 -27.61
N SER A 55 -15.18 12.40 -27.50
CA SER A 55 -15.79 11.76 -26.33
C SER A 55 -15.13 10.40 -26.07
N PRO A 56 -15.12 9.92 -24.82
CA PRO A 56 -14.60 8.61 -24.49
C PRO A 56 -15.35 7.53 -25.28
N THR A 57 -14.60 6.66 -25.95
CA THR A 57 -15.15 5.52 -26.69
C THR A 57 -15.49 4.34 -25.78
N TRP A 58 -14.96 4.34 -24.55
CA TRP A 58 -15.18 3.31 -23.55
C TRP A 58 -16.40 3.61 -22.69
N GLN A 59 -17.14 2.57 -22.31
CA GLN A 59 -18.21 2.69 -21.33
C GLN A 59 -17.70 2.27 -19.95
N PRO A 60 -18.12 2.95 -18.86
CA PRO A 60 -17.78 2.53 -17.51
C PRO A 60 -18.34 1.12 -17.25
N VAL A 61 -17.52 0.25 -16.65
CA VAL A 61 -17.99 -1.05 -16.19
C VAL A 61 -19.04 -0.82 -15.10
N LYS A 62 -20.19 -1.48 -15.23
CA LYS A 62 -21.25 -1.41 -14.23
C LYS A 62 -20.74 -2.08 -12.95
N MET A 63 -20.63 -1.33 -11.87
CA MET A 63 -20.16 -1.86 -10.59
C MET A 63 -21.09 -2.99 -10.13
N THR A 64 -20.49 -4.06 -9.61
CA THR A 64 -21.18 -5.20 -9.02
C THR A 64 -21.91 -4.79 -7.74
N GLN A 65 -22.77 -5.67 -7.22
CA GLN A 65 -23.50 -5.40 -5.98
C GLN A 65 -22.53 -5.15 -4.82
N PRO A 66 -22.93 -4.35 -3.81
CA PRO A 66 -22.12 -4.12 -2.63
C PRO A 66 -21.69 -5.45 -2.01
N THR A 67 -20.39 -5.62 -1.79
CA THR A 67 -19.85 -6.77 -1.08
C THR A 67 -20.00 -6.53 0.42
N GLN A 68 -20.42 -7.55 1.15
CA GLN A 68 -20.43 -7.56 2.61
C GLN A 68 -19.62 -8.74 3.11
N VAL A 69 -18.59 -8.47 3.93
CA VAL A 69 -17.72 -9.53 4.45
C VAL A 69 -18.16 -9.89 5.87
N PRO A 70 -18.52 -11.16 6.14
CA PRO A 70 -18.89 -11.58 7.49
C PRO A 70 -17.73 -11.36 8.49
N GLY A 71 -18.06 -10.94 9.71
CA GLY A 71 -17.07 -10.68 10.75
C GLY A 71 -16.12 -11.86 11.01
N GLU A 72 -16.60 -13.09 11.00
CA GLU A 72 -15.75 -14.28 11.16
C GLU A 72 -14.67 -14.41 10.08
N VAL A 73 -14.97 -13.95 8.85
CA VAL A 73 -14.01 -13.93 7.74
C VAL A 73 -12.99 -12.83 7.97
N VAL A 74 -13.41 -11.66 8.45
CA VAL A 74 -12.50 -10.58 8.84
C VAL A 74 -11.53 -11.07 9.91
N ASP A 75 -12.01 -11.69 10.99
CA ASP A 75 -11.17 -12.20 12.09
C ASP A 75 -10.14 -13.23 11.59
N LYS A 76 -10.57 -14.08 10.66
CA LYS A 76 -9.69 -15.07 10.04
C LYS A 76 -8.63 -14.40 9.18
N LEU A 77 -8.99 -13.36 8.42
CA LEU A 77 -8.06 -12.59 7.60
C LEU A 77 -7.04 -11.84 8.46
N GLU A 78 -7.47 -11.22 9.55
CA GLU A 78 -6.59 -10.54 10.52
C GLU A 78 -5.53 -11.50 11.05
N ARG A 79 -5.97 -12.69 11.48
CA ARG A 79 -5.09 -13.73 12.02
C ARG A 79 -4.10 -14.25 10.98
N LEU A 80 -4.51 -14.39 9.73
CA LEU A 80 -3.63 -14.87 8.65
C LEU A 80 -2.64 -13.80 8.20
N ALA A 81 -3.09 -12.55 8.12
CA ALA A 81 -2.27 -11.42 7.70
C ALA A 81 -1.36 -10.89 8.82
N LEU A 82 -1.64 -11.25 10.08
CA LEU A 82 -1.06 -10.62 11.27
C LEU A 82 -1.28 -9.09 11.27
N VAL A 83 -2.45 -8.67 10.78
CA VAL A 83 -2.89 -7.28 10.68
C VAL A 83 -4.17 -7.12 11.48
N ASP A 84 -4.35 -5.95 12.07
CA ASP A 84 -5.55 -5.58 12.80
C ASP A 84 -6.48 -4.75 11.89
N PHE A 85 -7.68 -5.24 11.59
CA PHE A 85 -8.73 -4.52 10.84
C PHE A 85 -9.82 -3.96 11.79
N GLN A 86 -9.56 -3.84 13.10
CA GLN A 86 -10.50 -3.38 14.15
C GLN A 86 -11.16 -2.01 13.92
N ASN A 87 -10.96 -1.34 12.78
CA ASN A 87 -11.69 -0.15 12.39
C ASN A 87 -12.72 -0.43 11.27
N GLN A 88 -13.88 0.22 11.38
CA GLN A 88 -14.91 0.18 10.32
C GLN A 88 -14.35 0.59 8.95
N GLU A 89 -13.40 1.53 8.93
CA GLU A 89 -12.73 1.99 7.72
C GLU A 89 -11.94 0.87 7.01
N GLY A 90 -11.28 -0.02 7.76
CA GLY A 90 -10.52 -1.14 7.22
C GLY A 90 -11.43 -2.18 6.57
N VAL A 91 -12.55 -2.48 7.21
CA VAL A 91 -13.58 -3.37 6.66
C VAL A 91 -14.22 -2.76 5.40
N GLU A 92 -14.56 -1.48 5.42
CA GLU A 92 -15.08 -0.79 4.23
C GLU A 92 -14.06 -0.77 3.07
N CYS A 93 -12.78 -0.59 3.38
CA CYS A 93 -11.71 -0.64 2.39
C CYS A 93 -11.61 -2.04 1.75
N LEU A 94 -11.68 -3.10 2.58
CA LEU A 94 -11.71 -4.48 2.12
C LEU A 94 -12.91 -4.75 1.20
N GLU A 95 -14.11 -4.32 1.60
CA GLU A 95 -15.33 -4.50 0.80
C GLU A 95 -15.25 -3.79 -0.55
N LYS A 96 -14.75 -2.55 -0.57
CA LYS A 96 -14.52 -1.78 -1.81
C LYS A 96 -13.48 -2.46 -2.70
N ALA A 97 -12.41 -3.01 -2.13
CA ALA A 97 -11.38 -3.72 -2.87
C ALA A 97 -11.92 -5.01 -3.50
N ILE A 98 -12.74 -5.78 -2.79
CA ILE A 98 -13.39 -6.98 -3.33
C ILE A 98 -14.36 -6.59 -4.46
N GLN A 99 -15.21 -5.60 -4.23
CA GLN A 99 -16.14 -5.10 -5.26
C GLN A 99 -15.40 -4.62 -6.53
N PHE A 100 -14.21 -4.03 -6.37
CA PHE A 100 -13.37 -3.66 -7.49
C PHE A 100 -12.81 -4.90 -8.22
N ALA A 101 -12.31 -5.89 -7.49
CA ALA A 101 -11.76 -7.13 -8.05
C ALA A 101 -12.83 -7.99 -8.77
N ASP A 102 -14.09 -7.95 -8.32
CA ASP A 102 -15.20 -8.69 -8.95
C ASP A 102 -15.40 -8.32 -10.43
N GLN A 103 -14.95 -7.14 -10.87
CA GLN A 103 -15.00 -6.74 -12.28
C GLN A 103 -14.24 -7.72 -13.18
N LEU A 104 -13.22 -8.41 -12.64
CA LEU A 104 -12.44 -9.41 -13.37
C LEU A 104 -13.27 -10.65 -13.75
N HIS A 105 -14.39 -10.93 -13.06
CA HIS A 105 -15.26 -12.06 -13.40
C HIS A 105 -16.01 -11.86 -14.72
N SER A 106 -16.09 -10.62 -15.23
CA SER A 106 -16.68 -10.32 -16.54
C SER A 106 -15.76 -10.63 -17.72
N VAL A 107 -14.48 -10.90 -17.45
CA VAL A 107 -13.49 -11.22 -18.47
C VAL A 107 -13.54 -12.72 -18.78
N ASP A 108 -13.79 -13.05 -20.05
CA ASP A 108 -13.71 -14.43 -20.51
C ASP A 108 -12.25 -14.91 -20.49
N SER A 109 -11.98 -15.87 -19.61
CA SER A 109 -10.68 -16.54 -19.46
C SER A 109 -10.75 -18.02 -19.83
N ALA A 110 -11.82 -18.44 -20.53
CA ALA A 110 -11.97 -19.83 -20.95
C ALA A 110 -10.84 -20.25 -21.91
N GLY A 111 -10.14 -21.33 -21.56
CA GLY A 111 -9.02 -21.85 -22.36
C GLY A 111 -7.74 -21.02 -22.30
N VAL A 112 -7.67 -20.02 -21.42
CA VAL A 112 -6.45 -19.24 -21.17
C VAL A 112 -5.69 -19.87 -20.00
N GLU A 113 -4.46 -20.34 -20.25
CA GLU A 113 -3.58 -20.84 -19.20
C GLU A 113 -3.14 -19.68 -18.28
N PRO A 114 -3.18 -19.85 -16.94
CA PRO A 114 -2.69 -18.83 -16.00
C PRO A 114 -1.21 -18.51 -16.24
N MET A 115 -0.86 -17.23 -16.24
CA MET A 115 0.52 -16.77 -16.36
C MET A 115 1.23 -16.86 -15.01
N ASP A 116 2.21 -17.75 -14.89
CA ASP A 116 3.08 -17.91 -13.71
C ASP A 116 4.35 -17.04 -13.78
N SER A 117 4.82 -16.72 -14.99
CA SER A 117 5.97 -15.89 -15.28
C SER A 117 5.78 -15.13 -16.59
N VAL A 118 6.21 -13.87 -16.63
CA VAL A 118 6.28 -13.07 -17.87
C VAL A 118 7.50 -13.48 -18.73
N LEU A 119 8.42 -14.25 -18.16
CA LEU A 119 9.65 -14.68 -18.82
C LEU A 119 9.41 -16.01 -19.56
N TYR A 120 8.86 -15.92 -20.77
CA TYR A 120 8.50 -17.08 -21.59
C TYR A 120 9.70 -17.95 -22.01
N ASP A 121 10.88 -17.36 -22.20
CA ASP A 121 12.03 -18.03 -22.85
C ASP A 121 13.24 -18.23 -21.93
N ARG A 122 13.05 -18.24 -20.60
CA ARG A 122 14.18 -18.39 -19.66
C ARG A 122 14.04 -19.62 -18.79
N SER A 123 15.01 -20.51 -18.90
CA SER A 123 15.22 -21.57 -17.92
C SER A 123 15.56 -20.97 -16.55
N MET A 124 15.00 -21.52 -15.47
CA MET A 124 15.41 -21.18 -14.11
C MET A 124 16.90 -21.46 -13.93
N TYR A 125 17.66 -20.43 -13.57
CA TYR A 125 19.10 -20.56 -13.35
C TYR A 125 19.34 -21.20 -11.98
N LEU A 126 20.11 -22.28 -11.97
CA LEU A 126 20.60 -22.87 -10.73
C LEU A 126 21.79 -22.07 -10.21
N ARG A 127 21.75 -21.73 -8.92
CA ARG A 127 22.92 -21.20 -8.21
C ARG A 127 23.97 -22.31 -8.08
N LYS A 128 25.25 -21.99 -8.32
CA LYS A 128 26.35 -22.94 -8.07
C LYS A 128 26.43 -23.30 -6.59
N ASP A 129 26.73 -24.55 -6.29
CA ASP A 129 26.98 -25.01 -4.92
C ASP A 129 28.41 -24.60 -4.49
N SER A 130 28.54 -23.34 -4.11
CA SER A 130 29.77 -22.73 -3.61
C SER A 130 29.44 -21.88 -2.39
N ILE A 131 30.41 -21.64 -1.52
CA ILE A 131 30.27 -20.69 -0.41
C ILE A 131 30.43 -19.27 -0.98
N ASN A 132 29.41 -18.44 -0.83
CA ASN A 132 29.39 -17.05 -1.33
C ASN A 132 29.48 -16.02 -0.20
N GLU A 133 28.93 -16.35 0.96
CA GLU A 133 28.65 -15.42 2.06
C GLU A 133 28.89 -16.13 3.41
N GLY A 134 29.27 -15.37 4.44
CA GLY A 134 29.60 -15.85 5.78
C GLY A 134 30.09 -14.71 6.67
N GLU A 135 30.30 -14.99 7.96
CA GLU A 135 30.84 -14.04 8.96
C GLU A 135 30.10 -12.70 9.08
N CYS A 136 28.81 -12.64 8.68
CA CYS A 136 27.99 -11.44 8.74
C CYS A 136 27.12 -11.32 10.00
N ALA A 137 27.34 -12.18 11.00
CA ALA A 137 26.49 -12.26 12.20
C ALA A 137 26.40 -10.91 12.94
N GLU A 138 27.53 -10.23 13.14
CA GLU A 138 27.57 -8.93 13.82
C GLU A 138 26.74 -7.88 13.05
N ALA A 139 26.92 -7.80 11.73
CA ALA A 139 26.21 -6.86 10.89
C ALA A 139 24.70 -7.12 10.87
N LEU A 140 24.28 -8.40 10.90
CA LEU A 140 22.87 -8.78 10.93
C LEU A 140 22.22 -8.50 12.30
N LEU A 141 22.92 -8.79 13.40
CA LEU A 141 22.40 -8.57 14.76
C LEU A 141 22.21 -7.08 15.06
N GLN A 142 23.06 -6.21 14.51
CA GLN A 142 22.91 -4.75 14.61
C GLN A 142 21.62 -4.21 13.96
N LEU A 143 20.99 -4.95 13.04
CA LEU A 143 19.73 -4.54 12.40
C LEU A 143 18.50 -4.79 13.29
N SER A 144 18.63 -5.56 14.36
CA SER A 144 17.51 -5.88 15.24
C SER A 144 17.35 -4.87 16.37
N ASN A 145 16.10 -4.58 16.71
CA ASN A 145 15.77 -3.78 17.89
C ASN A 145 16.12 -4.48 19.22
N HIS A 146 16.11 -5.82 19.22
CA HIS A 146 16.37 -6.59 20.42
C HIS A 146 17.10 -7.89 20.07
N VAL A 147 18.20 -8.12 20.76
CA VAL A 147 19.00 -9.34 20.69
C VAL A 147 19.38 -9.73 22.11
N VAL A 148 19.52 -11.01 22.37
CA VAL A 148 20.10 -11.51 23.63
C VAL A 148 21.22 -12.45 23.24
N ASP A 149 22.42 -12.14 23.72
CA ASP A 149 23.67 -12.74 23.29
C ASP A 149 23.83 -12.64 21.77
N GLU A 150 23.76 -13.76 21.05
CA GLU A 150 23.91 -13.85 19.59
C GLU A 150 22.61 -14.30 18.90
N TYR A 151 21.48 -14.14 19.57
CA TYR A 151 20.18 -14.61 19.08
C TYR A 151 19.17 -13.47 18.93
N PHE A 152 18.39 -13.54 17.85
CA PHE A 152 17.16 -12.77 17.72
C PHE A 152 16.15 -13.31 18.72
N VAL A 153 15.59 -12.40 19.53
CA VAL A 153 14.59 -12.78 20.53
C VAL A 153 13.22 -12.27 20.10
N ALA A 154 12.28 -13.20 19.97
CA ALA A 154 10.88 -12.89 19.84
C ALA A 154 10.20 -13.00 21.22
N PRO A 155 9.19 -12.15 21.51
CA PRO A 155 8.36 -12.34 22.69
C PRO A 155 7.72 -13.74 22.71
N PRO A 156 7.52 -14.33 23.91
CA PRO A 156 6.89 -15.63 24.02
C PRO A 156 5.40 -15.53 23.63
N GLY A 157 5.08 -15.96 22.40
CA GLY A 157 3.72 -16.33 22.00
C GLY A 157 2.96 -15.28 21.21
N ASN A 158 2.78 -15.61 19.93
CA ASN A 158 1.68 -15.26 19.04
C ASN A 158 0.42 -14.78 19.79
N ILE A 159 0.13 -13.48 19.75
CA ILE A 159 -1.04 -12.87 20.37
C ILE A 159 -2.28 -13.51 19.75
N PRO A 160 -3.10 -14.28 20.49
CA PRO A 160 -4.45 -14.55 20.06
C PRO A 160 -5.11 -13.17 19.94
N LEU A 161 -5.57 -12.80 18.74
CA LEU A 161 -6.45 -11.64 18.60
C LEU A 161 -7.56 -11.80 19.65
N VAL A 162 -7.75 -10.79 20.48
CA VAL A 162 -8.74 -10.82 21.55
C VAL A 162 -10.08 -11.12 20.89
N LYS A 163 -10.69 -12.26 21.23
CA LYS A 163 -12.04 -12.58 20.76
C LYS A 163 -12.99 -11.64 21.47
N ASN A 164 -13.41 -10.56 20.82
CA ASN A 164 -14.44 -9.70 21.38
C ASN A 164 -15.79 -10.39 21.13
N GLU A 165 -16.40 -10.86 22.21
CA GLU A 165 -17.74 -11.48 22.24
C GLU A 165 -18.88 -10.47 22.00
N GLU A 166 -18.55 -9.24 21.61
CA GLU A 166 -19.51 -8.15 21.38
C GLU A 166 -19.16 -7.46 20.06
N ARG A 167 -19.94 -7.74 19.02
CA ARG A 167 -19.94 -7.10 17.71
C ARG A 167 -21.35 -6.60 17.41
#